data_AF-A0AAE6YCQ2-F1
#
_entry.id   AF-A0AAE6YCQ2-F1
#
_cell.length_a   1.000
_cell.length_b   1.000
_cell.length_c   1.000
_cell.angle_alpha   90.00
_cell.angle_beta   90.00
_cell.angle_gamma   90.00
#
_symmetry.space_group_name_H-M   'P 1'
#
loop_
_entity.id
_entity.type
_entity.pdbx_description
1 polymer ?
#
loop_
_entity_poly.entity_id
_entity_poly.type
_entity_poly.pdbx_seq_one_letter_code
_entity_poly.pdbx_strand_id
1 'polypeptide(L)'
;MARLQILPLPEGTGDDRPPFVLVVDQMEPQRYVVGEGMEGQPDHWDVVAKRIGARGAIVLPDTVEIPANGPLPLPEVDEVSEADFTTMATAVHQALGIDITEGMPDIAGWLLAACRELEKSEAARTRLRTERDRANEALTRVRDLTEQPEVMNVNPESPYATQDGYAQGIRAAKRAIEDERSQTAEHGG
;
A
#
# COMPACT_ATOMS: atom_id res chain seq x y z
N MET A 1 6.17 8.22 -33.43
CA MET A 1 7.15 8.31 -32.32
C MET A 1 6.39 7.89 -31.08
N ALA A 2 6.93 6.96 -30.28
CA ALA A 2 6.24 6.54 -29.06
C ALA A 2 6.04 7.74 -28.14
N ARG A 3 4.81 7.92 -27.65
CA ARG A 3 4.48 8.95 -26.66
C ARG A 3 4.43 8.27 -25.29
N LEU A 4 5.00 8.96 -24.30
CA LEU A 4 5.05 8.49 -22.91
C LEU A 4 4.07 9.31 -22.09
N GLN A 5 3.20 8.63 -21.36
CA GLN A 5 2.24 9.23 -20.44
C GLN A 5 2.32 8.53 -19.08
N ILE A 6 2.00 9.26 -18.01
CA ILE A 6 1.92 8.73 -16.65
C ILE A 6 0.45 8.66 -16.27
N LEU A 7 -0.01 7.47 -15.88
CA LEU A 7 -1.36 7.27 -15.34
C LEU A 7 -1.28 7.14 -13.82
N PRO A 8 -1.73 8.14 -13.04
CA PRO A 8 -1.81 8.01 -11.59
C PRO A 8 -2.83 6.94 -11.21
N LEU A 9 -2.46 6.12 -10.25
CA LEU A 9 -3.31 5.13 -9.60
C LEU A 9 -3.72 5.65 -8.21
N PRO A 10 -4.85 5.17 -7.66
CA PRO A 10 -5.14 5.39 -6.25
C PRO A 10 -4.03 4.81 -5.37
N GLU A 11 -3.72 5.51 -4.29
CA GLU A 11 -2.83 5.01 -3.24
C GLU A 11 -3.44 3.73 -2.65
N GLY A 12 -2.84 2.58 -2.98
CA GLY A 12 -3.24 1.27 -2.47
C GLY A 12 -2.50 0.93 -1.18
N THR A 13 -3.12 0.16 -0.30
CA THR A 13 -2.64 -0.11 1.07
C THR A 13 -1.52 -1.15 1.19
N GLY A 14 -0.83 -1.52 0.11
CA GLY A 14 0.12 -2.65 0.14
C GLY A 14 1.23 -2.61 -0.89
N ASP A 15 1.50 -1.47 -1.51
CA ASP A 15 2.62 -1.32 -2.44
C ASP A 15 3.29 0.04 -2.23
N ASP A 16 4.50 0.01 -1.69
CA ASP A 16 5.33 1.19 -1.40
C ASP A 16 5.86 1.88 -2.67
N ARG A 17 5.68 1.26 -3.85
CA ARG A 17 6.02 1.91 -5.11
C ARG A 17 5.08 3.08 -5.40
N PRO A 18 5.59 4.15 -6.04
CA PRO A 18 4.78 5.26 -6.52
C PRO A 18 3.49 4.76 -7.21
N PRO A 19 2.33 5.34 -6.90
CA PRO A 19 1.05 4.86 -7.40
C PRO A 19 0.85 5.38 -8.83
N PHE A 20 1.64 4.89 -9.79
CA PHE A 20 1.44 5.20 -11.20
C PHE A 20 1.84 4.04 -12.11
N VAL A 21 1.28 4.04 -13.32
CA VAL A 21 1.59 3.11 -14.41
C VAL A 21 2.17 3.91 -15.58
N LEU A 22 3.19 3.35 -16.24
CA LEU A 22 3.75 3.92 -17.45
C LEU A 22 2.86 3.57 -18.64
N VAL A 23 2.37 4.55 -19.37
CA VAL A 23 1.63 4.31 -20.62
C VAL A 23 2.49 4.73 -21.80
N VAL A 24 2.68 3.80 -22.74
CA VAL A 24 3.44 3.99 -23.97
C VAL A 24 2.47 3.83 -25.13
N ASP A 25 2.04 4.92 -25.75
CA ASP A 25 1.16 4.90 -26.91
C ASP A 25 1.93 5.20 -28.21
N GLN A 26 1.30 4.89 -29.36
CA GLN A 26 1.92 5.00 -30.69
C GLN A 26 3.18 4.12 -30.84
N MET A 27 3.18 2.95 -30.20
CA MET A 27 4.29 2.00 -30.26
C MET A 27 4.01 0.95 -31.33
N GLU A 28 4.78 0.95 -32.41
CA GLU A 28 4.69 -0.11 -33.41
C GLU A 28 5.17 -1.43 -32.79
N PRO A 29 4.37 -2.52 -32.83
CA PRO A 29 4.79 -3.81 -32.28
C PRO A 29 6.10 -4.27 -32.92
N GLN A 30 7.20 -4.16 -32.17
CA GLN A 30 8.46 -4.71 -32.62
C GLN A 30 8.33 -6.23 -32.57
N ARG A 31 8.30 -6.86 -33.75
CA ARG A 31 8.37 -8.31 -33.86
C ARG A 31 9.78 -8.73 -33.47
N TYR A 32 9.98 -9.07 -32.21
CA TYR A 32 11.19 -9.76 -31.79
C TYR A 32 11.16 -11.15 -32.42
N VAL A 33 12.17 -11.46 -33.23
CA VAL A 33 12.41 -12.83 -33.68
C VAL A 33 12.97 -13.57 -32.48
N VAL A 34 12.07 -14.16 -31.69
CA VAL A 34 12.44 -15.03 -30.57
C VAL A 34 13.01 -16.31 -31.17
N GLY A 35 14.32 -16.53 -30.98
CA GLY A 35 14.94 -17.79 -31.39
C GLY A 35 14.34 -18.97 -30.63
N GLU A 36 14.29 -20.15 -31.26
CA GLU A 36 13.88 -21.41 -30.61
C GLU A 36 14.68 -21.59 -29.31
N GLY A 37 13.98 -21.63 -28.17
CA GLY A 37 14.57 -21.82 -26.84
C GLY A 37 14.54 -20.61 -25.89
N MET A 38 14.08 -19.43 -26.34
CA MET A 38 13.85 -18.29 -25.43
C MET A 38 12.39 -18.25 -24.95
N GLU A 39 12.03 -19.16 -24.06
CA GLU A 39 10.80 -19.02 -23.28
C GLU A 39 11.00 -17.94 -22.20
N GLY A 40 10.19 -16.88 -22.25
CA GLY A 40 10.01 -15.98 -21.10
C GLY A 40 10.93 -14.77 -20.99
N GLN A 41 11.44 -14.22 -22.10
CA GLN A 41 12.10 -12.92 -22.03
C GLN A 41 11.09 -11.86 -21.53
N PRO A 42 11.35 -11.19 -20.39
CA PRO A 42 10.43 -10.21 -19.85
C PRO A 42 10.23 -9.08 -20.88
N ASP A 43 9.00 -8.57 -20.97
CA ASP A 43 8.70 -7.45 -21.86
C ASP A 43 9.67 -6.30 -21.56
N HIS A 44 10.27 -5.74 -22.61
CA HIS A 44 11.20 -4.63 -22.50
C HIS A 44 10.61 -3.49 -21.65
N TRP A 45 9.32 -3.23 -21.82
CA TRP A 45 8.63 -2.16 -21.12
C TRP A 45 8.37 -2.45 -19.65
N ASP A 46 8.23 -3.73 -19.26
CA ASP A 46 8.14 -4.11 -17.85
C ASP A 46 9.47 -3.87 -17.13
N VAL A 47 10.60 -4.14 -17.80
CA VAL A 47 11.93 -3.84 -17.27
C VAL A 47 12.12 -2.34 -17.08
N VAL A 48 11.67 -1.53 -18.05
CA VAL A 48 11.70 -0.07 -17.96
C VAL A 48 10.82 0.44 -16.83
N ALA A 49 9.56 -0.02 -16.74
CA ALA A 49 8.62 0.34 -15.68
C ALA A 49 9.19 0.05 -14.29
N LYS A 50 9.76 -1.15 -14.10
CA LYS A 50 10.40 -1.54 -12.85
C LYS A 50 11.58 -0.63 -12.49
N ARG A 51 12.39 -0.25 -13.49
CA ARG A 51 13.56 0.62 -13.28
C ARG A 51 13.19 2.04 -12.87
N ILE A 52 12.06 2.57 -13.35
CA ILE A 52 11.57 3.91 -12.98
C ILE A 52 10.66 3.91 -11.75
N GLY A 53 10.40 2.74 -11.15
CA GLY A 53 9.51 2.60 -9.99
C GLY A 53 8.02 2.64 -10.31
N ALA A 54 7.62 2.50 -11.58
CA ALA A 54 6.22 2.35 -11.95
C ALA A 54 5.68 0.99 -11.47
N ARG A 55 4.38 0.90 -11.22
CA ARG A 55 3.74 -0.37 -10.85
C ARG A 55 3.66 -1.36 -12.01
N GLY A 56 3.67 -0.85 -13.24
CA GLY A 56 3.71 -1.63 -14.50
C GLY A 56 3.80 -0.72 -15.72
N ALA A 57 3.73 -1.31 -16.92
CA ALA A 57 3.60 -0.62 -18.19
C ALA A 57 2.35 -1.07 -18.96
N ILE A 58 1.73 -0.16 -19.70
CA ILE A 58 0.69 -0.43 -20.69
C ILE A 58 1.20 0.08 -22.02
N VAL A 59 1.32 -0.81 -23.00
CA VAL A 59 1.86 -0.50 -24.33
C VAL A 59 0.74 -0.64 -25.34
N LEU A 60 0.46 0.44 -26.07
CA LEU A 60 -0.66 0.54 -26.99
C LEU A 60 -0.17 0.91 -28.39
N PRO A 61 -0.67 0.24 -29.45
CA PRO A 61 -0.33 0.59 -30.81
C PRO A 61 -0.93 1.94 -31.22
N ASP A 62 -2.11 2.26 -30.69
CA ASP A 62 -2.87 3.46 -31.02
C ASP A 62 -2.75 4.52 -29.93
N THR A 63 -3.02 5.77 -30.30
CA THR A 63 -3.06 6.90 -29.35
C THR A 63 -4.27 6.74 -28.45
N VAL A 64 -4.04 6.78 -27.14
CA VAL A 64 -5.14 6.83 -26.16
C VAL A 64 -5.07 8.16 -25.42
N GLU A 65 -6.17 8.90 -25.48
CA GLU A 65 -6.33 10.09 -24.66
C GLU A 65 -6.63 9.65 -23.22
N ILE A 66 -5.64 9.81 -22.36
CA ILE A 66 -5.82 9.68 -20.93
C ILE A 66 -6.28 11.04 -20.40
N PRO A 67 -7.49 11.15 -19.82
CA PRO A 67 -8.04 12.43 -19.36
C PRO A 67 -7.25 13.09 -18.22
N ALA A 68 -6.19 12.45 -17.71
CA ALA A 68 -5.45 12.86 -16.52
C ALA A 68 -4.40 13.98 -16.73
N ASN A 69 -4.09 14.39 -17.97
CA ASN A 69 -3.05 15.40 -18.25
C ASN A 69 -3.59 16.76 -18.70
N GLY A 70 -4.91 16.93 -18.81
CA GLY A 70 -5.50 18.27 -18.86
C GLY A 70 -5.60 18.82 -17.44
N PRO A 71 -5.50 20.15 -17.21
CA PRO A 71 -6.10 20.70 -16.01
C PRO A 71 -7.55 20.21 -16.03
N LEU A 72 -7.90 19.34 -15.08
CA LEU A 72 -9.31 19.08 -14.81
C LEU A 72 -9.94 20.48 -14.73
N PRO A 73 -10.95 20.81 -15.56
CA PRO A 73 -11.69 22.02 -15.30
C PRO A 73 -12.10 21.89 -13.84
N LEU A 74 -11.54 22.77 -12.99
CA LEU A 74 -12.10 22.95 -11.66
C LEU A 74 -13.58 23.10 -11.94
N PRO A 75 -14.46 22.23 -11.40
CA PRO A 75 -15.87 22.41 -11.61
C PRO A 75 -16.11 23.86 -11.24
N GLU A 76 -16.55 24.66 -12.21
CA GLU A 76 -17.08 25.98 -11.91
C GLU A 76 -18.10 25.67 -10.83
N VAL A 77 -17.84 26.21 -9.64
CA VAL A 77 -18.72 25.99 -8.48
C VAL A 77 -19.97 26.77 -8.84
N ASP A 78 -20.82 26.17 -9.69
CA ASP A 78 -22.20 26.57 -9.82
C ASP A 78 -22.72 26.56 -8.39
N GLU A 79 -23.23 27.71 -7.97
CA GLU A 79 -23.79 27.91 -6.64
C GLU A 79 -24.70 26.73 -6.34
N VAL A 80 -24.20 25.82 -5.48
CA VAL A 80 -24.85 24.54 -5.22
C VAL A 80 -26.25 24.88 -4.73
N SER A 81 -27.24 24.61 -5.57
CA SER A 81 -28.63 24.87 -5.25
C SER A 81 -28.96 24.15 -3.95
N GLU A 82 -29.66 24.81 -3.04
CA GLU A 82 -30.07 24.25 -1.73
C GLU A 82 -30.81 22.90 -1.88
N ALA A 83 -31.40 22.66 -3.06
CA ALA A 83 -32.03 21.40 -3.46
C ALA A 83 -31.04 20.22 -3.60
N ASP A 84 -29.80 20.47 -4.01
CA ASP A 84 -28.78 19.41 -4.19
C ASP A 84 -28.25 18.90 -2.85
N PHE A 85 -28.18 19.77 -1.85
CA PHE A 85 -27.82 19.38 -0.48
C PHE A 85 -28.84 18.42 0.14
N THR A 86 -30.13 18.63 -0.14
CA THR A 86 -31.19 17.75 0.37
C THR A 86 -31.09 16.36 -0.24
N THR A 87 -30.77 16.28 -1.54
CA THR A 87 -30.58 15.02 -2.25
C THR A 87 -29.34 14.27 -1.77
N MET A 88 -28.22 14.98 -1.58
CA MET A 88 -26.98 14.40 -1.04
C MET A 88 -27.15 13.95 0.41
N ALA A 89 -27.79 14.75 1.26
CA ALA A 89 -28.09 14.37 2.64
C ALA A 89 -28.93 13.09 2.68
N THR A 90 -29.98 13.00 1.84
CA THR A 90 -30.83 11.80 1.75
C THR A 90 -30.03 10.57 1.33
N ALA A 91 -29.14 10.70 0.33
CA ALA A 91 -28.28 9.60 -0.12
C ALA A 91 -27.30 9.14 0.97
N VAL A 92 -26.70 10.07 1.72
CA VAL A 92 -25.81 9.76 2.84
C VAL A 92 -26.56 9.08 3.99
N HIS A 93 -27.75 9.56 4.33
CA HIS A 93 -28.60 8.91 5.34
C HIS A 93 -28.98 7.49 4.95
N GLN A 94 -29.33 7.26 3.69
CA GLN A 94 -29.65 5.93 3.18
C GLN A 94 -28.43 5.00 3.19
N ALA A 95 -27.25 5.50 2.81
CA ALA A 95 -26.02 4.72 2.83
C ALA A 95 -25.57 4.34 4.25
N LEU A 96 -25.82 5.22 5.23
CA LEU A 96 -25.49 4.99 6.63
C LEU A 96 -26.58 4.20 7.40
N GLY A 97 -27.71 3.87 6.76
CA GLY A 97 -28.82 3.15 7.40
C GLY A 97 -29.53 3.97 8.48
N ILE A 98 -29.52 5.30 8.35
CA ILE A 98 -30.12 6.22 9.30
C ILE A 98 -31.58 6.46 8.89
N ASP A 99 -32.52 5.88 9.65
CA ASP A 99 -33.94 6.12 9.45
C ASP A 99 -34.38 7.40 10.19
N ILE A 100 -34.75 8.43 9.43
CA ILE A 100 -35.14 9.75 9.95
C ILE A 100 -36.67 9.84 10.20
N THR A 101 -37.42 8.76 9.92
CA THR A 101 -38.89 8.79 9.95
C THR A 101 -39.50 8.71 11.35
N GLU A 102 -38.74 8.25 12.36
CA GLU A 102 -39.15 8.25 13.76
C GLU A 102 -38.74 9.56 14.46
N GLY A 103 -39.59 10.59 14.30
CA GLY A 103 -39.71 11.77 15.18
C GLY A 103 -38.44 12.58 15.39
N MET A 104 -38.29 13.70 14.66
CA MET A 104 -37.16 14.64 14.68
C MET A 104 -36.32 14.60 15.98
N PRO A 105 -35.26 13.79 16.03
CA PRO A 105 -34.25 13.97 17.04
C PRO A 105 -33.52 15.29 16.76
N ASP A 106 -33.13 15.98 17.83
CA ASP A 106 -32.39 17.24 17.77
C ASP A 106 -31.20 17.10 16.81
N ILE A 107 -31.24 17.84 15.70
CA ILE A 107 -30.21 17.85 14.65
C ILE A 107 -28.84 18.13 15.25
N ALA A 108 -28.79 18.97 16.31
CA ALA A 108 -27.55 19.25 17.02
C ALA A 108 -27.00 17.98 17.73
N GLY A 109 -27.88 17.15 18.30
CA GLY A 109 -27.49 15.88 18.92
C GLY A 109 -26.89 14.89 17.92
N TRP A 110 -27.44 14.82 16.70
CA TRP A 110 -26.91 13.98 15.63
C TRP A 110 -25.57 14.46 15.11
N LEU A 111 -25.42 15.76 14.87
CA LEU A 111 -24.16 16.36 14.46
C LEU A 111 -23.07 16.11 15.52
N LEU A 112 -23.38 16.29 16.80
CA LEU A 112 -22.43 16.01 17.89
C LEU A 112 -22.05 14.53 17.96
N ALA A 113 -23.00 13.61 17.74
CA ALA A 113 -22.71 12.18 17.68
C ALA A 113 -21.81 11.82 16.49
N ALA A 114 -22.10 12.37 15.30
CA ALA A 114 -21.30 12.18 14.10
C ALA A 114 -19.88 12.74 14.27
N CYS A 115 -19.74 13.94 14.85
CA CYS A 115 -18.42 14.52 15.17
C CYS A 115 -17.63 13.62 16.14
N ARG A 116 -18.27 13.08 17.18
CA ARG A 116 -17.60 12.13 18.11
C ARG A 116 -17.17 10.84 17.44
N GLU A 117 -17.98 10.28 16.54
CA GLU A 117 -17.58 9.09 15.78
C GLU A 117 -16.45 9.39 14.80
N LEU A 118 -16.43 10.59 14.20
CA LEU A 118 -15.32 11.04 13.36
C LEU A 118 -14.02 11.18 14.18
N GLU A 119 -14.09 11.79 15.37
CA GLU A 119 -12.95 11.89 16.29
C GLU A 119 -12.40 10.50 16.69
N LYS A 120 -13.29 9.53 16.98
CA LYS A 120 -12.89 8.13 17.24
C LYS A 120 -12.18 7.52 16.03
N SER A 121 -12.69 7.77 14.83
CA SER A 121 -12.10 7.30 13.57
C SER A 121 -10.72 7.89 13.33
N GLU A 122 -10.53 9.19 13.59
CA GLU A 122 -9.23 9.85 13.48
C GLU A 122 -8.22 9.33 14.51
N ALA A 123 -8.65 9.10 15.75
CA ALA A 123 -7.82 8.48 16.77
C ALA A 123 -7.39 7.07 16.37
N ALA A 124 -8.31 6.25 15.83
CA ALA A 124 -8.01 4.92 15.32
C ALA A 124 -7.01 4.96 14.14
N ARG A 125 -7.20 5.87 13.18
CA ARG A 125 -6.26 6.07 12.07
C ARG A 125 -4.88 6.49 12.55
N THR A 126 -4.80 7.33 13.58
CA THR A 126 -3.54 7.79 14.14
C THR A 126 -2.78 6.64 14.82
N ARG A 127 -3.48 5.80 15.58
CA ARG A 127 -2.90 4.58 16.18
C ARG A 127 -2.33 3.63 15.12
N LEU A 128 -3.09 3.35 14.06
CA LEU A 128 -2.63 2.48 12.97
C LEU A 128 -1.40 3.05 12.24
N ARG A 129 -1.33 4.37 12.04
CA ARG A 129 -0.14 5.02 11.47
C ARG A 129 1.09 4.83 12.37
N THR A 130 0.94 5.05 13.68
CA THR A 130 2.03 4.83 14.64
C THR A 130 2.50 3.37 14.67
N GLU A 131 1.58 2.42 14.64
CA GLU A 131 1.91 0.98 14.58
C GLU A 131 2.66 0.62 13.30
N ARG A 132 2.19 1.11 12.15
CA ARG A 132 2.87 0.94 10.86
C ARG A 132 4.28 1.51 10.89
N ASP A 133 4.45 2.72 11.40
CA ASP A 133 5.76 3.38 11.44
C ASP A 133 6.72 2.61 12.35
N ARG A 134 6.23 2.09 13.49
CA ARG A 134 7.01 1.21 14.39
C ARG A 134 7.41 -0.11 13.71
N ALA A 135 6.52 -0.71 12.92
CA ALA A 135 6.82 -1.92 12.16
C ALA A 135 7.89 -1.66 11.08
N ASN A 136 7.79 -0.53 10.37
CA ASN A 136 8.77 -0.12 9.36
C ASN A 136 10.14 0.18 9.97
N GLU A 137 10.19 0.77 11.16
CA GLU A 137 11.44 0.96 11.90
C GLU A 137 12.07 -0.38 12.29
N ALA A 138 11.27 -1.35 12.76
CA ALA A 138 11.75 -2.69 13.06
C ALA A 138 12.30 -3.42 11.82
N LEU A 139 11.61 -3.30 10.68
CA LEU A 139 12.07 -3.87 9.41
C LEU A 139 13.38 -3.23 8.94
N THR A 140 13.49 -1.91 9.06
CA THR A 140 14.74 -1.18 8.74
C THR A 140 15.89 -1.69 9.62
N ARG A 141 15.67 -1.85 10.93
CA ARG A 141 16.68 -2.42 11.84
C ARG A 141 17.12 -3.83 11.43
N VAL A 142 16.19 -4.69 11.03
CA VAL A 142 16.52 -6.05 10.57
C VAL A 142 17.29 -6.01 9.25
N ARG A 143 16.94 -5.11 8.34
CA ARG A 143 17.64 -4.93 7.06
C ARG A 143 19.05 -4.39 7.23
N ASP A 144 19.27 -3.54 8.23
CA ASP A 144 20.56 -2.94 8.54
C ASP A 144 21.46 -3.85 9.39
N LEU A 145 20.95 -4.98 9.90
CA LEU A 145 21.80 -6.02 10.46
C LEU A 145 22.67 -6.57 9.33
N THR A 146 23.98 -6.35 9.43
CA THR A 146 24.97 -6.85 8.48
C THR A 146 24.76 -8.34 8.21
N GLU A 147 24.45 -8.68 6.96
CA GLU A 147 24.23 -10.06 6.48
C GLU A 147 25.47 -10.96 6.60
N GLN A 148 26.62 -10.39 6.95
CA GLN A 148 27.75 -11.18 7.38
C GLN A 148 27.50 -11.50 8.85
N PRO A 149 27.04 -12.72 9.22
CA PRO A 149 27.39 -13.19 10.55
C PRO A 149 28.89 -12.93 10.65
N GLU A 150 29.34 -12.34 11.76
CA GLU A 150 30.75 -12.50 12.11
C GLU A 150 30.97 -14.00 12.01
N VAL A 151 31.61 -14.44 10.92
CA VAL A 151 32.09 -15.79 10.80
C VAL A 151 33.20 -15.73 11.83
N MET A 152 32.83 -15.98 13.10
CA MET A 152 33.76 -16.38 14.12
C MET A 152 34.54 -17.44 13.40
N ASN A 153 35.79 -17.12 13.11
CA ASN A 153 36.71 -17.98 12.40
C ASN A 153 37.05 -19.06 13.43
N VAL A 154 36.06 -19.91 13.73
CA VAL A 154 36.18 -21.07 14.58
C VAL A 154 36.99 -21.99 13.71
N ASN A 155 38.30 -21.89 13.84
CA ASN A 155 39.24 -22.84 13.28
C ASN A 155 38.76 -24.21 13.75
N PRO A 156 38.10 -25.01 12.90
CA PRO A 156 37.42 -26.19 13.38
C PRO A 156 38.51 -27.25 13.51
N GLU A 157 39.09 -27.39 14.69
CA GLU A 157 39.94 -28.54 15.02
C GLU A 157 39.15 -29.87 14.96
N SER A 158 37.83 -29.81 14.79
CA SER A 158 36.96 -30.97 14.65
C SER A 158 35.93 -30.80 13.52
N PRO A 159 35.85 -31.74 12.57
CA PRO A 159 34.90 -31.71 11.45
C PRO A 159 33.42 -31.92 11.84
N TYR A 160 33.10 -32.05 13.14
CA TYR A 160 31.74 -32.30 13.63
C TYR A 160 31.11 -31.14 14.42
N ALA A 161 31.78 -29.99 14.57
CA ALA A 161 31.34 -28.93 15.47
C ALA A 161 30.40 -27.85 14.86
N THR A 162 30.22 -27.82 13.53
CA THR A 162 29.62 -26.65 12.84
C THR A 162 28.10 -26.66 12.66
N GLN A 163 27.36 -27.69 13.10
CA GLN A 163 25.90 -27.75 12.89
C GLN A 163 25.04 -27.27 14.06
N ASP A 164 25.56 -27.15 15.29
CA ASP A 164 24.72 -26.89 16.46
C ASP A 164 24.44 -25.40 16.75
N GLY A 165 25.32 -24.49 16.32
CA GLY A 165 25.21 -23.05 16.64
C GLY A 165 23.97 -22.39 16.03
N TYR A 166 23.69 -22.66 14.75
CA TYR A 166 22.54 -22.08 14.05
C TYR A 166 21.21 -22.62 14.61
N ALA A 167 21.14 -23.93 14.89
CA ALA A 167 19.96 -24.56 15.49
C ALA A 167 19.71 -24.10 16.94
N GLN A 168 20.76 -23.74 17.69
CA GLN A 168 20.63 -23.10 19.01
C GLN A 168 20.16 -21.65 18.89
N GLY A 169 20.69 -20.88 17.93
CA GLY A 169 20.25 -19.50 17.68
C GLY A 169 18.76 -19.40 17.34
N ILE A 170 18.27 -20.27 16.44
CA ILE A 170 16.84 -20.34 16.11
C ILE A 170 15.99 -20.73 17.33
N ARG A 171 16.45 -21.68 18.16
CA ARG A 171 15.72 -22.09 19.37
C ARG A 171 15.67 -20.99 20.43
N ALA A 172 16.75 -20.23 20.60
CA ALA A 172 16.78 -19.09 21.52
C ALA A 172 15.84 -17.97 21.05
N ALA A 173 15.85 -17.65 19.75
CA ALA A 173 14.95 -16.65 19.17
C ALA A 173 13.47 -17.04 19.33
N LYS A 174 13.13 -18.32 19.10
CA LYS A 174 11.75 -18.79 19.30
C LYS A 174 11.28 -18.66 20.75
N ARG A 175 12.13 -18.98 21.74
CA ARG A 175 11.78 -18.81 23.16
C ARG A 175 11.56 -17.34 23.54
N ALA A 176 12.40 -16.43 23.06
CA ALA A 176 12.25 -15.00 23.35
C ALA A 176 10.89 -14.45 22.87
N ILE A 177 10.42 -14.92 21.69
CA ILE A 177 9.11 -14.54 21.15
C ILE A 177 7.96 -15.12 21.98
N GLU A 178 8.09 -16.36 22.48
CA GLU A 178 7.09 -16.99 23.36
C GLU A 178 7.01 -16.29 24.73
N ASP A 179 8.16 -15.84 25.27
CA ASP A 179 8.21 -15.10 26.53
C ASP A 179 7.54 -13.72 26.41
N GLU A 180 7.78 -12.97 25.33
CA GLU A 180 7.12 -11.67 25.08
C GLU A 180 5.59 -11.82 24.91
N ARG A 181 5.13 -12.89 24.26
CA ARG A 181 3.69 -13.19 24.13
C ARG A 181 3.04 -13.54 25.47
N SER A 182 3.78 -14.20 26.35
CA SER A 182 3.29 -14.56 27.68
C SER A 182 3.18 -13.31 28.58
N GLN A 183 4.15 -12.40 28.51
CA GLN A 183 4.13 -11.16 29.28
C GLN A 183 3.04 -10.18 28.82
N THR A 184 2.75 -10.13 27.52
CA THR A 184 1.66 -9.28 26.98
C THR A 184 0.26 -9.82 27.33
N ALA A 185 0.11 -11.14 27.52
CA ALA A 185 -1.14 -11.74 27.97
C ALA A 185 -1.43 -11.45 29.46
N GLU A 186 -0.41 -11.34 30.31
CA GLU A 186 -0.59 -11.10 31.75
C GLU A 186 -0.88 -9.63 32.11
N HIS A 187 -0.49 -8.66 31.27
CA HIS A 187 -0.75 -7.23 31.51
C HIS A 187 -2.05 -6.69 30.88
N GLY A 188 -2.80 -7.53 30.16
CA GLY A 188 -4.04 -7.16 29.46
C GLY A 188 -5.34 -7.58 30.14
N GLY A 189 -5.28 -8.09 31.37
CA GLY A 189 -6.44 -8.57 32.16
C GLY A 189 -6.91 -7.60 33.24
#